data_AF-A0A3D4CJY6-F1
#
_entry.id   AF-A0A3D4CJY6-F1
#
_cell.length_a   1.000
_cell.length_b   1.000
_cell.length_c   1.000
_cell.angle_alpha   90.00
_cell.angle_beta   90.00
_cell.angle_gamma   90.00
#
_symmetry.space_group_name_H-M   'P 1'
#
loop_
_entity.id
_entity.type
_entity.pdbx_description
1 polymer ?
#
loop_
_entity_poly.entity_id
_entity_poly.type
_entity_poly.pdbx_seq_one_letter_code
_entity_poly.pdbx_strand_id
1 'polypeptide(L)' 'IKDLIAYRIKHETLIERQVKVKMPTEWGDFDLVAYKQITDGTDHLALVKGTWDKDEPVLVRVHSSCVTGDIFGSCRCD' A
#
# COMPACT_ATOMS: atom_id res chain seq x y z
N ILE A 1 5.83 -20.56 14.04
CA ILE A 1 4.72 -19.61 13.74
C ILE A 1 5.03 -18.75 12.51
N LYS A 2 6.24 -18.16 12.38
CA LYS A 2 6.66 -17.35 11.21
C LYS A 2 6.47 -18.05 9.85
N ASP A 3 6.83 -19.33 9.75
CA ASP A 3 6.68 -20.09 8.50
C ASP A 3 5.22 -20.28 8.10
N LEU A 4 4.32 -20.39 9.08
CA LEU A 4 2.88 -20.50 8.86
C LEU A 4 2.31 -19.18 8.33
N ILE A 5 2.78 -18.03 8.84
CA ILE A 5 2.39 -16.70 8.35
C ILE A 5 2.83 -16.52 6.89
N ALA A 6 4.10 -16.84 6.58
CA ALA A 6 4.62 -16.75 5.22
C ALA A 6 3.89 -17.70 4.25
N TYR A 7 3.57 -18.92 4.70
CA TYR A 7 2.78 -19.87 3.94
C TYR A 7 1.39 -19.32 3.61
N ARG A 8 0.68 -18.76 4.60
CA ARG A 8 -0.66 -18.19 4.37
C ARG A 8 -0.62 -16.96 3.48
N ILE A 9 0.35 -16.05 3.64
CA ILE A 9 0.53 -14.90 2.72
C ILE A 9 0.78 -15.35 1.27
N LYS A 10 1.48 -16.48 1.08
CA LYS A 10 1.80 -17.01 -0.26
C LYS A 10 0.65 -17.79 -0.91
N HIS A 11 -0.23 -18.39 -0.12
CA HIS A 11 -1.27 -19.31 -0.61
C HIS A 11 -2.70 -18.78 -0.44
N GLU A 12 -2.92 -17.78 0.40
CA GLU A 12 -4.22 -17.17 0.66
C GLU A 12 -4.19 -15.69 0.26
N THR A 13 -5.19 -15.25 -0.49
CA THR A 13 -5.40 -13.82 -0.76
C THR A 13 -6.12 -13.21 0.44
N LEU A 14 -5.40 -12.46 1.27
CA LEU A 14 -5.93 -11.83 2.48
C LEU A 14 -6.41 -10.38 2.29
N ILE A 15 -6.35 -9.88 1.05
CA ILE A 15 -6.71 -8.51 0.69
C ILE A 15 -7.66 -8.48 -0.51
N GLU A 16 -8.57 -7.53 -0.52
CA GLU A 16 -9.50 -7.31 -1.63
C GLU A 16 -9.26 -5.92 -2.23
N ARG A 17 -9.07 -5.85 -3.54
CA ARG A 17 -8.94 -4.58 -4.25
C ARG A 17 -10.32 -3.92 -4.35
N GLN A 18 -10.49 -2.77 -3.72
CA GLN A 18 -11.75 -2.04 -3.66
C GLN A 18 -11.87 -1.09 -4.86
N VAL A 19 -11.34 0.12 -4.72
CA VAL A 19 -11.50 1.22 -5.68
C VAL A 19 -10.15 1.63 -6.25
N LYS A 20 -10.17 2.08 -7.50
CA LYS A 20 -9.05 2.75 -8.18
C LYS A 20 -9.49 4.15 -8.57
N VAL A 21 -8.73 5.17 -8.17
CA VAL A 21 -8.99 6.58 -8.54
C VAL A 21 -7.73 7.25 -9.05
N LYS A 22 -7.90 8.25 -9.92
CA LYS A 22 -6.82 9.13 -10.37
C LYS A 22 -6.57 10.20 -9.30
N MET A 23 -5.32 10.33 -8.87
CA MET A 23 -4.86 11.26 -7.86
C MET A 23 -3.77 12.14 -8.45
N PRO A 24 -4.13 13.28 -9.08
CA PRO A 24 -3.16 14.27 -9.51
C PRO A 24 -2.52 14.93 -8.28
N THR A 25 -1.20 15.03 -8.27
CA THR A 25 -0.43 15.69 -7.20
C THR A 25 0.61 16.63 -7.80
N GLU A 26 1.23 17.48 -6.99
CA GLU A 26 2.34 18.35 -7.43
C GLU A 26 3.55 17.55 -7.95
N TRP A 27 3.70 16.30 -7.52
CA TRP A 27 4.75 15.38 -7.97
C TRP A 27 4.34 14.54 -9.21
N GLY A 28 3.19 14.85 -9.79
CA GLY A 28 2.61 14.22 -10.97
C GLY A 28 1.40 13.34 -10.66
N ASP A 29 0.94 12.62 -11.69
CA ASP A 29 -0.26 11.79 -11.60
C ASP A 29 0.03 10.42 -11.02
N PHE A 30 -0.79 10.03 -10.03
CA PHE A 30 -0.79 8.70 -9.45
C PHE A 30 -2.16 8.04 -9.61
N ASP A 31 -2.15 6.72 -9.70
CA ASP A 31 -3.31 5.89 -9.46
C ASP A 31 -3.32 5.50 -7.98
N LEU A 32 -4.34 5.95 -7.24
CA LEU A 32 -4.58 5.51 -5.87
C LEU A 32 -5.47 4.27 -5.90
N VAL A 33 -5.01 3.18 -5.31
CA VAL A 33 -5.75 1.92 -5.19
C VAL A 33 -5.96 1.61 -3.71
N ALA A 34 -7.21 1.40 -3.32
CA ALA A 34 -7.56 0.94 -1.98
C ALA A 34 -7.64 -0.58 -1.93
N TYR A 35 -7.03 -1.17 -0.92
CA TYR A 35 -7.07 -2.59 -0.61
C TYR A 35 -7.64 -2.79 0.78
N LYS A 36 -8.70 -3.57 0.90
CA LYS A 36 -9.30 -3.92 2.18
C LYS A 36 -8.72 -5.25 2.67
N GLN A 37 -8.18 -5.27 3.87
CA GLN A 37 -7.73 -6.50 4.49
C GLN A 37 -8.93 -7.28 5.03
N ILE A 38 -9.06 -8.55 4.62
CA ILE A 38 -10.24 -9.38 4.92
C ILE A 38 -10.27 -9.79 6.40
N THR A 39 -9.10 -9.91 7.03
CA THR A 39 -8.98 -10.45 8.40
C THR A 39 -9.38 -9.47 9.48
N ASP A 40 -9.14 -8.17 9.28
CA ASP A 40 -9.39 -7.12 10.29
C ASP A 40 -10.19 -5.92 9.76
N GLY A 41 -10.46 -5.88 8.45
CA GLY A 41 -11.23 -4.82 7.82
C GLY A 41 -10.44 -3.53 7.55
N THR A 42 -9.13 -3.51 7.80
CA THR A 42 -8.29 -2.32 7.62
C THR A 42 -8.15 -1.96 6.14
N ASP A 43 -8.21 -0.67 5.84
CA ASP A 43 -7.94 -0.13 4.49
C ASP A 43 -6.46 0.22 4.34
N HIS A 44 -5.85 -0.34 3.29
CA HIS A 44 -4.49 -0.06 2.84
C HIS A 44 -4.55 0.70 1.52
N LEU A 45 -3.64 1.65 1.35
CA LEU A 45 -3.57 2.48 0.15
C LEU A 45 -2.28 2.22 -0.61
N ALA A 46 -2.39 2.07 -1.94
CA ALA A 46 -1.25 1.96 -2.83
C ALA A 46 -1.29 3.10 -3.86
N LEU A 47 -0.19 3.85 -3.94
CA LEU A 47 0.03 4.88 -4.97
C LEU A 47 0.89 4.27 -6.08
N VAL A 48 0.36 4.26 -7.30
CA VAL A 48 1.05 3.70 -8.48
C VAL A 48 1.28 4.78 -9.51
N LYS A 49 2.51 4.91 -10.01
CA LYS A 49 2.86 5.84 -11.08
C LYS A 49 3.21 5.07 -12.34
N GLY A 50 2.52 5.37 -13.44
CA GLY A 50 2.76 4.72 -14.73
C GLY A 50 2.30 3.26 -14.78
N THR A 51 2.97 2.47 -15.62
CA THR A 51 2.72 1.04 -15.84
C THR A 51 4.03 0.28 -15.72
N TRP A 52 3.98 -1.00 -15.38
CA TRP A 52 5.14 -1.88 -15.24
C TRP A 52 4.77 -3.28 -15.72
N ASP A 53 5.77 -4.03 -16.18
CA ASP A 53 5.64 -5.43 -16.59
C ASP A 53 6.16 -6.41 -15.52
N LYS A 54 5.67 -7.64 -15.53
CA LYS A 54 5.81 -8.63 -14.43
C LYS A 54 7.26 -8.92 -13.96
N ASP A 55 8.26 -8.63 -14.77
CA ASP A 55 9.68 -8.90 -14.50
C ASP A 55 10.54 -7.63 -14.54
N GLU A 56 9.92 -6.46 -14.58
CA GLU A 56 10.60 -5.16 -14.54
C GLU A 56 10.96 -4.81 -13.08
N PRO A 57 12.18 -4.29 -12.81
CA PRO A 57 12.52 -3.78 -11.50
C PRO A 57 11.68 -2.53 -11.18
N VAL A 58 10.78 -2.63 -10.21
CA VAL A 58 9.92 -1.52 -9.78
C VAL A 58 10.44 -0.93 -8.47
N LEU A 59 10.50 0.41 -8.38
CA LEU A 59 10.78 1.11 -7.13
C LEU A 59 9.57 0.98 -6.19
N VAL A 60 9.77 0.34 -5.04
CA VAL A 60 8.73 0.13 -4.03
C VAL A 60 9.13 0.78 -2.71
N ARG A 61 8.18 1.49 -2.09
CA ARG A 61 8.28 1.98 -0.72
C ARG A 61 7.07 1.49 0.06
N VAL A 62 7.31 0.77 1.16
CA VAL A 62 6.28 0.42 2.15
C VAL A 62 6.36 1.43 3.27
N HIS A 63 5.26 2.15 3.51
CA HIS A 63 5.17 3.18 4.54
C HIS A 63 4.10 2.80 5.56
N SER A 64 4.46 2.78 6.84
CA SER A 64 3.50 2.60 7.92
C SER A 64 2.88 3.96 8.23
N SER A 65 1.55 4.07 8.12
CA SER A 65 0.88 5.33 8.38
C SER A 65 1.11 5.78 9.82
N CYS A 66 1.55 7.03 9.96
CA CYS A 66 1.74 7.68 11.23
C CYS A 66 0.96 8.98 11.21
N VAL A 67 -0.22 9.01 11.83
CA VAL A 67 -1.08 10.21 11.83
C VAL A 67 -0.32 11.44 12.32
N THR A 68 0.50 11.29 13.36
CA THR A 68 1.28 12.39 13.93
C THR A 68 2.39 12.87 12.99
N GLY A 69 3.07 11.97 12.27
CA GLY A 69 4.12 12.33 11.31
C GLY A 69 3.54 12.83 9.98
N ASP A 70 2.69 12.03 9.35
CA ASP A 70 2.19 12.23 8.00
C ASP A 70 1.20 13.39 7.88
N ILE A 71 0.34 13.60 8.89
CA ILE A 71 -0.69 14.65 8.86
C ILE A 71 -0.25 15.88 9.67
N PHE A 72 0.29 15.66 10.87
CA PHE A 72 0.63 16.75 11.79
C PHE A 72 2.11 17.18 11.73
N GLY A 73 2.93 16.55 10.89
CA GLY A 73 4.33 16.93 10.69
C GLY A 73 5.22 16.70 11.91
N SER A 74 4.89 15.74 12.78
CA SER A 74 5.65 15.46 13.99
C SER A 74 7.04 14.91 13.68
N CYS A 75 8.08 15.61 14.11
CA CYS A 75 9.47 15.15 14.03
C CYS A 75 9.83 14.04 15.04
N ARG A 76 8.86 13.52 15.80
CA ARG A 76 9.09 12.41 16.75
C ARG A 76 8.97 11.03 16.10
N CYS A 77 8.39 10.96 14.92
CA CYS A 77 8.07 9.73 14.23
C CYS A 77 8.81 9.73 12.89
N ASP A 78 10.13 9.62 12.95
CA ASP A 78 11.01 9.26 11.83
C ASP A 78 12.18 8.43 12.40
#